data_AF-A0A5P2B022-F1
#
_entry.id   AF-A0A5P2B022-F1
#
_cell.length_a   1.000
_cell.length_b   1.000
_cell.length_c   1.000
_cell.angle_alpha   90.00
_cell.angle_beta   90.00
_cell.angle_gamma   90.00
#
_symmetry.space_group_name_H-M   'P 1'
#
loop_
_entity.id
_entity.type
_entity.pdbx_description
1 polymer ?
#
loop_
_entity_poly.entity_id
_entity_poly.type
_entity_poly.pdbx_seq_one_letter_code
_entity_poly.pdbx_strand_id
1 'polypeptide(L)'
;MRTHIGWWVGICSAVIGILAFFLTRCESGAPSLSEWRAKADAICEQEFPGVLQKMRASDESFLSLIRKTNPVQTDRNAASDAAQEVSASMRHLVGSWRALEQPDEQRSEIDKLHSAGAAFSEAYASFSSAIYLDEYQDEAYGEQETAAINALSHQVDVLKLKECKGQVGSPEDEGVIIVP
;
A
#
# COMPACT_ATOMS: atom_id res chain seq x y z
N MET A 1 -69.73 6.46 33.12
CA MET A 1 -69.05 5.27 32.57
C MET A 1 -68.00 5.71 31.56
N ARG A 2 -66.72 5.61 31.88
CA ARG A 2 -65.63 5.61 30.90
C ARG A 2 -64.63 4.56 31.34
N THR A 3 -64.59 3.47 30.58
CA THR A 3 -63.85 2.25 30.86
C THR A 3 -62.50 2.31 30.15
N HIS A 4 -61.45 1.93 30.86
CA HIS A 4 -60.08 1.81 30.39
C HIS A 4 -59.93 0.59 29.47
N ILE A 5 -59.70 0.82 28.17
CA ILE A 5 -59.23 -0.21 27.23
C ILE A 5 -58.10 0.43 26.44
N GLY A 6 -56.87 0.02 26.69
CA GLY A 6 -55.72 0.53 25.93
C GLY A 6 -54.33 0.11 26.39
N TRP A 7 -54.17 -0.68 27.46
CA TRP A 7 -52.84 -1.06 27.97
C TRP A 7 -52.31 -2.43 27.45
N TRP A 8 -52.81 -2.94 26.32
CA TRP A 8 -52.31 -4.23 25.77
C TRP A 8 -51.70 -4.14 24.37
N VAL A 9 -51.62 -2.94 23.74
CA VAL A 9 -51.03 -2.77 22.39
C VAL A 9 -49.55 -2.37 22.44
N GLY A 10 -48.98 -2.10 23.61
CA GLY A 10 -47.61 -1.60 23.75
C GLY A 10 -46.49 -2.65 23.78
N ILE A 11 -46.79 -3.94 23.96
CA ILE A 11 -45.75 -4.96 24.22
C ILE A 11 -45.38 -5.77 22.96
N CYS A 12 -46.27 -5.90 21.97
CA CYS A 12 -45.97 -6.66 20.75
C CYS A 12 -45.06 -5.91 19.76
N SER A 13 -44.96 -4.58 19.84
CA SER A 13 -44.15 -3.79 18.89
C SER A 13 -42.66 -3.74 19.25
N ALA A 14 -42.27 -4.11 20.47
CA ALA A 14 -40.86 -4.14 20.87
C ALA A 14 -40.12 -5.40 20.37
N VAL A 15 -40.82 -6.51 20.18
CA VAL A 15 -40.19 -7.79 19.77
C VAL A 15 -39.89 -7.82 18.27
N ILE A 16 -40.74 -7.19 17.44
CA ILE A 16 -40.52 -7.10 15.98
C ILE A 16 -39.37 -6.14 15.66
N GLY A 17 -39.25 -5.03 16.39
CA GLY A 17 -38.15 -4.08 16.23
C GLY A 17 -36.78 -4.68 16.60
N ILE A 18 -36.74 -5.53 17.63
CA ILE A 18 -35.51 -6.22 18.03
C ILE A 18 -35.10 -7.29 16.99
N LEU A 19 -36.06 -8.06 16.45
CA LEU A 19 -35.78 -9.04 15.40
C LEU A 19 -35.29 -8.40 14.09
N ALA A 20 -35.85 -7.26 13.68
CA ALA A 20 -35.36 -6.51 12.51
C ALA A 20 -33.94 -5.93 12.73
N PHE A 21 -33.61 -5.54 13.96
CA PHE A 21 -32.27 -5.06 14.32
C PHE A 21 -31.21 -6.18 14.36
N PHE A 22 -31.58 -7.40 14.72
CA PHE A 22 -30.69 -8.56 14.64
C PHE A 22 -30.54 -9.10 13.20
N LEU A 23 -31.57 -9.02 12.36
CA LEU A 23 -31.50 -9.42 10.95
C LEU A 23 -30.71 -8.41 10.08
N THR A 24 -30.78 -7.11 10.38
CA THR A 24 -29.99 -6.07 9.67
C THR A 24 -28.53 -5.98 10.10
N ARG A 25 -28.15 -6.60 11.22
CA ARG A 25 -26.74 -6.70 11.65
C ARG A 25 -26.01 -7.95 11.15
N CYS A 26 -26.67 -8.83 10.40
CA CYS A 26 -26.07 -10.07 9.88
C CYS A 26 -25.72 -10.03 8.39
N GLU A 27 -26.07 -8.98 7.65
CA GLU A 27 -25.40 -8.68 6.39
C GLU A 27 -24.24 -7.76 6.73
N SER A 28 -23.03 -8.32 6.81
CA SER A 28 -21.82 -7.51 6.86
C SER A 28 -21.87 -6.55 5.67
N GLY A 29 -22.00 -5.24 5.93
CA GLY A 29 -21.87 -4.21 4.89
C GLY A 29 -20.48 -4.19 4.25
N ALA A 30 -19.54 -4.98 4.79
CA ALA A 30 -18.22 -5.19 4.22
C ALA A 30 -18.31 -5.77 2.80
N PRO A 31 -17.51 -5.26 1.85
CA PRO A 31 -17.46 -5.80 0.50
C PRO A 31 -16.93 -7.22 0.51
N SER A 32 -17.23 -7.98 -0.55
CA SER A 32 -16.56 -9.26 -0.78
C SER A 32 -15.06 -9.05 -1.03
N LEU A 33 -14.25 -10.06 -0.70
CA LEU A 33 -12.81 -10.02 -0.99
C LEU A 33 -12.53 -9.89 -2.50
N SER A 34 -13.39 -10.43 -3.36
CA SER A 34 -13.28 -10.26 -4.81
C SER A 34 -13.50 -8.82 -5.28
N GLU A 35 -14.49 -8.11 -4.72
CA GLU A 35 -14.73 -6.70 -5.05
C GLU A 35 -13.61 -5.82 -4.55
N TRP A 36 -13.10 -6.09 -3.35
CA TRP A 36 -11.93 -5.39 -2.83
C TRP A 36 -10.70 -5.59 -3.71
N ARG A 37 -10.39 -6.84 -4.10
CA ARG A 37 -9.27 -7.15 -5.01
C ARG A 37 -9.38 -6.39 -6.32
N ALA A 38 -10.56 -6.39 -6.95
CA ALA A 38 -10.78 -5.68 -8.22
C ALA A 38 -10.50 -4.17 -8.08
N LYS A 39 -10.91 -3.55 -6.97
CA LYS A 39 -10.62 -2.14 -6.68
C LYS A 39 -9.13 -1.90 -6.39
N ALA A 40 -8.49 -2.78 -5.62
CA ALA A 40 -7.07 -2.69 -5.31
C ALA A 40 -6.19 -2.85 -6.57
N ASP A 41 -6.56 -3.79 -7.47
CA ASP A 41 -5.92 -3.97 -8.76
C ASP A 41 -6.13 -2.76 -9.68
N ALA A 42 -7.34 -2.16 -9.71
CA ALA A 42 -7.58 -0.93 -10.47
C ALA A 42 -6.71 0.24 -9.99
N ILE A 43 -6.48 0.37 -8.67
CA ILE A 43 -5.53 1.34 -8.12
C ILE A 43 -4.11 1.04 -8.61
N CYS A 44 -3.69 -0.23 -8.64
CA CYS A 44 -2.38 -0.61 -9.16
C CYS A 44 -2.22 -0.27 -10.64
N GLU A 45 -3.21 -0.59 -11.46
CA GLU A 45 -3.21 -0.25 -12.89
C GLU A 45 -3.07 1.27 -13.10
N GLN A 46 -3.76 2.06 -12.29
CA GLN A 46 -3.76 3.52 -12.42
C GLN A 46 -2.51 4.20 -11.86
N GLU A 47 -2.04 3.78 -10.68
CA GLU A 47 -1.06 4.54 -9.89
C GLU A 47 0.35 3.94 -9.91
N PHE A 48 0.48 2.60 -9.94
CA PHE A 48 1.76 1.92 -9.82
C PHE A 48 2.73 2.24 -10.96
N PRO A 49 2.31 2.39 -12.24
CA PRO A 49 3.20 2.85 -13.31
C PRO A 49 3.89 4.18 -13.01
N GLY A 50 3.20 5.08 -12.30
CA GLY A 50 3.76 6.35 -11.85
C GLY A 50 4.77 6.21 -10.71
N VAL A 51 4.69 5.14 -9.91
CA VAL A 51 5.73 4.77 -8.92
C VAL A 51 6.97 4.24 -9.65
N LEU A 52 6.80 3.31 -10.59
CA LEU A 52 7.91 2.74 -11.38
C LEU A 52 8.67 3.81 -12.17
N GLN A 53 7.97 4.78 -12.75
CA GLN A 53 8.60 5.90 -13.44
C GLN A 53 9.53 6.69 -12.50
N LYS A 54 9.10 6.93 -11.26
CA LYS A 54 9.90 7.65 -10.27
C LYS A 54 11.06 6.81 -9.76
N MET A 55 10.87 5.49 -9.61
CA MET A 55 11.96 4.57 -9.25
C MET A 55 13.08 4.65 -10.29
N ARG A 56 12.74 4.55 -11.58
CA ARG A 56 13.72 4.70 -12.67
C ARG A 56 14.43 6.05 -12.65
N ALA A 57 13.69 7.14 -12.40
CA ALA A 57 14.27 8.48 -12.29
C ALA A 57 15.21 8.63 -11.07
N SER A 58 14.85 7.99 -9.95
CA SER A 58 15.67 7.88 -8.75
C SER A 58 16.97 7.12 -9.03
N ASP A 59 16.88 5.96 -9.67
CA ASP A 59 18.05 5.14 -10.06
C ASP A 59 18.98 5.91 -10.99
N GLU A 60 18.44 6.56 -12.03
CA GLU A 60 19.23 7.38 -12.96
C GLU A 60 19.93 8.55 -12.25
N SER A 61 19.23 9.22 -11.33
CA SER A 61 19.78 10.35 -10.56
C SER A 61 20.87 9.89 -9.60
N PHE A 62 20.68 8.75 -8.93
CA PHE A 62 21.67 8.15 -8.04
C PHE A 62 22.90 7.66 -8.82
N LEU A 63 22.72 6.98 -9.95
CA LEU A 63 23.82 6.58 -10.84
C LEU A 63 24.62 7.78 -11.35
N SER A 64 23.94 8.89 -11.67
CA SER A 64 24.59 10.15 -12.06
C SER A 64 25.43 10.73 -10.92
N LEU A 65 24.92 10.69 -9.68
CA LEU A 65 25.64 11.13 -8.48
C LEU A 65 26.94 10.32 -8.28
N ILE A 66 26.86 8.99 -8.22
CA ILE A 66 28.01 8.15 -7.88
C ILE A 66 29.10 8.10 -8.97
N ARG A 67 28.77 8.48 -10.22
CA ARG A 67 29.73 8.59 -11.33
C ARG A 67 30.57 9.86 -11.27
N LYS A 68 30.20 10.84 -10.44
CA LYS A 68 30.97 12.09 -10.28
C LYS A 68 32.16 11.85 -9.38
N THR A 69 33.33 12.35 -9.79
CA THR A 69 34.58 12.22 -9.00
C THR A 69 34.52 13.00 -7.68
N ASN A 70 33.83 14.14 -7.66
CA ASN A 70 33.68 15.00 -6.47
C ASN A 70 32.26 15.59 -6.45
N PRO A 71 31.24 14.82 -6.05
CA PRO A 71 29.86 15.31 -6.01
C PRO A 71 29.73 16.43 -4.97
N VAL A 72 29.05 17.51 -5.36
CA VAL A 72 28.73 18.63 -4.46
C VAL A 72 27.35 18.45 -3.86
N GLN A 73 26.99 19.25 -2.85
CA GLN A 73 25.68 19.13 -2.19
C GLN A 73 24.50 19.27 -3.15
N THR A 74 24.61 20.10 -4.19
CA THR A 74 23.54 20.24 -5.19
C THR A 74 23.32 18.95 -5.99
N ASP A 75 24.36 18.13 -6.18
CA ASP A 75 24.25 16.82 -6.83
C ASP A 75 23.52 15.83 -5.92
N ARG A 76 23.88 15.80 -4.64
CA ARG A 76 23.21 14.97 -3.62
C ARG A 76 21.75 15.36 -3.45
N ASN A 77 21.44 16.66 -3.40
CA ASN A 77 20.06 17.13 -3.29
C ASN A 77 19.21 16.62 -4.44
N ALA A 78 19.70 16.69 -5.69
CA ALA A 78 18.93 16.21 -6.85
C ALA A 78 18.60 14.70 -6.75
N ALA A 79 19.56 13.87 -6.34
CA ALA A 79 19.33 12.44 -6.16
C ALA A 79 18.44 12.13 -4.92
N SER A 80 18.63 12.87 -3.83
CA SER A 80 17.81 12.78 -2.62
C SER A 80 16.35 13.15 -2.89
N ASP A 81 16.10 14.21 -3.65
CA ASP A 81 14.76 14.65 -4.06
C ASP A 81 14.08 13.56 -4.91
N ALA A 82 14.80 12.96 -5.87
CA ALA A 82 14.26 11.88 -6.71
C ALA A 82 13.85 10.65 -5.87
N ALA A 83 14.68 10.24 -4.90
CA ALA A 83 14.32 9.15 -3.98
C ALA A 83 13.11 9.52 -3.09
N GLN A 84 13.02 10.77 -2.64
CA GLN A 84 11.89 11.26 -1.87
C GLN A 84 10.58 11.25 -2.67
N GLU A 85 10.63 11.51 -3.98
CA GLU A 85 9.47 11.41 -4.86
C GLU A 85 8.93 9.98 -4.97
N VAL A 86 9.81 8.97 -4.98
CA VAL A 86 9.39 7.54 -4.91
C VAL A 86 8.68 7.28 -3.59
N SER A 87 9.29 7.69 -2.47
CA SER A 87 8.69 7.55 -1.14
C SER A 87 7.29 8.16 -1.09
N ALA A 88 7.12 9.38 -1.59
CA ALA A 88 5.84 10.07 -1.63
C ALA A 88 4.81 9.36 -2.54
N SER A 89 5.23 8.88 -3.70
CA SER A 89 4.35 8.18 -4.65
C SER A 89 3.87 6.83 -4.10
N MET A 90 4.75 6.06 -3.46
CA MET A 90 4.35 4.81 -2.80
C MET A 90 3.42 5.09 -1.61
N ARG A 91 3.67 6.14 -0.82
CA ARG A 91 2.78 6.55 0.27
C ARG A 91 1.38 6.90 -0.22
N HIS A 92 1.29 7.58 -1.36
CA HIS A 92 0.01 7.88 -2.01
C HIS A 92 -0.73 6.59 -2.39
N LEU A 93 -0.05 5.67 -3.08
CA LEU A 93 -0.62 4.39 -3.51
C LEU A 93 -1.14 3.56 -2.33
N VAL A 94 -0.36 3.46 -1.26
CA VAL A 94 -0.81 2.80 -0.02
C VAL A 94 -1.99 3.54 0.62
N GLY A 95 -2.02 4.87 0.54
CA GLY A 95 -3.15 5.68 0.97
C GLY A 95 -4.44 5.34 0.20
N SER A 96 -4.34 5.19 -1.12
CA SER A 96 -5.45 4.78 -1.99
C SER A 96 -5.98 3.39 -1.60
N TRP A 97 -5.11 2.41 -1.32
CA TRP A 97 -5.55 1.10 -0.83
C TRP A 97 -6.25 1.18 0.53
N ARG A 98 -5.72 1.97 1.48
CA ARG A 98 -6.33 2.15 2.81
C ARG A 98 -7.69 2.83 2.76
N ALA A 99 -7.96 3.62 1.72
CA ALA A 99 -9.25 4.27 1.53
C ALA A 99 -10.35 3.30 1.05
N LEU A 100 -9.99 2.08 0.62
CA LEU A 100 -10.96 1.05 0.28
C LEU A 100 -11.64 0.51 1.53
N GLU A 101 -12.95 0.33 1.45
CA GLU A 101 -13.68 -0.43 2.46
C GLU A 101 -13.16 -1.87 2.51
N GLN A 102 -12.79 -2.35 3.69
CA GLN A 102 -12.12 -3.64 3.83
C GLN A 102 -13.11 -4.79 4.01
N PRO A 103 -12.89 -5.94 3.35
CA PRO A 103 -13.60 -7.17 3.65
C PRO A 103 -13.22 -7.67 5.05
N ASP A 104 -14.09 -8.46 5.66
CA ASP A 104 -13.74 -9.18 6.90
C ASP A 104 -12.82 -10.37 6.62
N GLU A 105 -12.91 -10.94 5.42
CA GLU A 105 -12.01 -11.98 4.93
C GLU A 105 -10.60 -11.43 4.68
N GLN A 106 -9.57 -12.13 5.18
CA GLN A 106 -8.16 -11.80 4.96
C GLN A 106 -7.76 -10.37 5.37
N ARG A 107 -8.52 -9.72 6.26
CA ARG A 107 -8.21 -8.39 6.77
C ARG A 107 -6.77 -8.26 7.29
N SER A 108 -6.27 -9.29 7.99
CA SER A 108 -4.88 -9.33 8.46
C SER A 108 -3.84 -9.28 7.35
N GLU A 109 -4.12 -9.91 6.20
CA GLU A 109 -3.21 -9.90 5.05
C GLU A 109 -3.29 -8.56 4.31
N ILE A 110 -4.47 -7.95 4.25
CA ILE A 110 -4.64 -6.58 3.73
C ILE A 110 -3.85 -5.57 4.58
N ASP A 111 -3.89 -5.70 5.91
CA ASP A 111 -3.10 -4.85 6.79
C ASP A 111 -1.59 -5.07 6.60
N LYS A 112 -1.15 -6.32 6.38
CA LYS A 112 0.25 -6.61 6.04
C LYS A 112 0.66 -6.02 4.69
N LEU A 113 -0.22 -6.02 3.68
CA LEU A 113 0.02 -5.32 2.41
C LEU A 113 0.27 -3.83 2.65
N HIS A 114 -0.59 -3.18 3.43
CA HIS A 114 -0.43 -1.76 3.77
C HIS A 114 0.88 -1.49 4.51
N SER A 115 1.26 -2.36 5.45
CA SER A 115 2.53 -2.25 6.16
C SER A 115 3.74 -2.48 5.25
N ALA A 116 3.67 -3.44 4.32
CA ALA A 116 4.73 -3.70 3.36
C ALA A 116 4.95 -2.51 2.40
N GLY A 117 3.87 -1.94 1.84
CA GLY A 117 3.98 -0.74 1.01
C GLY A 117 4.48 0.49 1.79
N ALA A 118 4.09 0.63 3.07
CA ALA A 118 4.62 1.68 3.92
C ALA A 118 6.11 1.49 4.23
N ALA A 119 6.57 0.26 4.48
CA ALA A 119 7.98 -0.05 4.66
C ALA A 119 8.80 0.26 3.40
N PHE A 120 8.24 0.00 2.20
CA PHE A 120 8.88 0.36 0.94
C PHE A 120 9.01 1.89 0.77
N SER A 121 7.94 2.63 1.08
CA SER A 121 7.98 4.10 1.11
C SER A 121 9.04 4.62 2.10
N GLU A 122 9.18 3.98 3.26
CA GLU A 122 10.15 4.36 4.29
C GLU A 122 11.60 4.03 3.88
N ALA A 123 11.83 2.93 3.16
CA ALA A 123 13.13 2.58 2.63
C ALA A 123 13.67 3.69 1.70
N TYR A 124 12.83 4.19 0.79
CA TYR A 124 13.20 5.32 -0.08
C TYR A 124 13.37 6.65 0.67
N ALA A 125 12.60 6.89 1.73
CA ALA A 125 12.79 8.09 2.58
C ALA A 125 14.12 8.04 3.35
N SER A 126 14.45 6.86 3.87
CA SER A 126 15.72 6.60 4.57
C SER A 126 16.89 6.75 3.61
N PHE A 127 16.78 6.16 2.41
CA PHE A 127 17.80 6.29 1.37
C PHE A 127 17.95 7.74 0.87
N SER A 128 16.86 8.47 0.69
CA SER A 128 16.88 9.91 0.38
C SER A 128 17.68 10.70 1.43
N SER A 129 17.44 10.42 2.72
CA SER A 129 18.17 11.08 3.81
C SER A 129 19.65 10.70 3.81
N ALA A 130 19.97 9.44 3.55
CA ALA A 130 21.34 8.95 3.44
C ALA A 130 22.08 9.61 2.26
N ILE A 131 21.41 9.75 1.11
CA ILE A 131 21.96 10.49 -0.04
C ILE A 131 22.27 11.93 0.36
N TYR A 132 21.34 12.62 1.02
CA TYR A 132 21.52 14.01 1.42
C TYR A 132 22.73 14.20 2.35
N LEU A 133 22.91 13.28 3.29
CA LEU A 133 23.97 13.29 4.31
C LEU A 133 25.31 12.70 3.84
N ASP A 134 25.38 12.17 2.61
CA ASP A 134 26.56 11.45 2.08
C ASP A 134 26.86 10.12 2.80
N GLU A 135 25.82 9.47 3.34
CA GLU A 135 25.86 8.22 4.12
C GLU A 135 25.34 7.00 3.32
N TYR A 136 24.96 7.20 2.06
CA TYR A 136 24.34 6.19 1.18
C TYR A 136 25.23 4.98 0.81
N GLN A 137 26.48 4.93 1.28
CA GLN A 137 27.38 3.78 1.08
C GLN A 137 27.15 2.66 2.09
N ASP A 138 26.32 2.87 3.11
CA ASP A 138 25.93 1.82 4.06
C ASP A 138 25.04 0.77 3.37
N GLU A 139 25.45 -0.50 3.44
CA GLU A 139 24.72 -1.64 2.86
C GLU A 139 23.32 -1.80 3.47
N ALA A 140 23.10 -1.29 4.69
CA ALA A 140 21.81 -1.39 5.39
C ALA A 140 20.65 -0.79 4.59
N TYR A 141 20.89 0.24 3.77
CA TYR A 141 19.83 0.86 2.95
C TYR A 141 19.38 -0.07 1.81
N GLY A 142 20.32 -0.77 1.16
CA GLY A 142 20.01 -1.75 0.13
C GLY A 142 19.29 -2.99 0.70
N GLU A 143 19.70 -3.43 1.89
CA GLU A 143 19.00 -4.51 2.62
C GLU A 143 17.57 -4.12 2.98
N GLN A 144 17.36 -2.87 3.43
CA GLN A 144 16.03 -2.35 3.79
C GLN A 144 15.10 -2.29 2.57
N GLU A 145 15.57 -1.79 1.43
CA GLU A 145 14.79 -1.76 0.18
C GLU A 145 14.44 -3.18 -0.28
N THR A 146 15.43 -4.08 -0.30
CA THR A 146 15.25 -5.48 -0.71
C THR A 146 14.25 -6.22 0.19
N ALA A 147 14.33 -6.02 1.51
CA ALA A 147 13.38 -6.60 2.45
C ALA A 147 11.95 -6.05 2.22
N ALA A 148 11.82 -4.76 1.95
CA ALA A 148 10.53 -4.11 1.74
C ALA A 148 9.87 -4.54 0.43
N ILE A 149 10.60 -4.62 -0.68
CA ILE A 149 10.05 -5.07 -1.97
C ILE A 149 9.64 -6.54 -1.91
N ASN A 150 10.42 -7.39 -1.24
CA ASN A 150 10.09 -8.80 -1.04
C ASN A 150 8.82 -8.98 -0.20
N ALA A 151 8.67 -8.19 0.88
CA ALA A 151 7.46 -8.21 1.68
C ALA A 151 6.23 -7.75 0.87
N LEU A 152 6.39 -6.73 0.04
CA LEU A 152 5.32 -6.22 -0.82
C LEU A 152 4.91 -7.24 -1.88
N SER A 153 5.88 -7.81 -2.60
CA SER A 153 5.67 -8.86 -3.60
C SER A 153 4.97 -10.08 -3.00
N HIS A 154 5.42 -10.53 -1.83
CA HIS A 154 4.79 -11.64 -1.11
C HIS A 154 3.31 -11.36 -0.79
N GLN A 155 2.99 -10.16 -0.29
CA GLN A 155 1.60 -9.82 0.06
C GLN A 155 0.69 -9.66 -1.16
N VAL A 156 1.23 -9.11 -2.24
CA VAL A 156 0.55 -9.06 -3.54
C VAL A 156 0.17 -10.46 -4.02
N ASP A 157 1.05 -11.44 -3.85
CA ASP A 157 0.80 -12.84 -4.18
C ASP A 157 -0.22 -13.52 -3.26
N VAL A 158 -0.12 -13.33 -1.94
CA VAL A 158 -1.08 -13.85 -0.95
C VAL A 158 -2.50 -13.35 -1.25
N LEU A 159 -2.62 -12.06 -1.55
CA LEU A 159 -3.88 -11.40 -1.87
C LEU A 159 -4.32 -11.60 -3.32
N LYS A 160 -3.49 -12.21 -4.17
CA LYS A 160 -3.77 -12.50 -5.59
C LYS A 160 -4.11 -11.24 -6.40
N LEU A 161 -3.37 -10.16 -6.16
CA LEU A 161 -3.53 -8.88 -6.86
C LEU A 161 -2.77 -8.95 -8.19
N LYS A 162 -3.49 -9.12 -9.30
CA LYS A 162 -2.89 -9.44 -10.60
C LYS A 162 -2.16 -8.24 -11.20
N GLU A 163 -2.80 -7.07 -11.15
CA GLU A 163 -2.23 -5.85 -11.72
C GLU A 163 -1.03 -5.41 -10.88
N CYS A 164 -1.13 -5.49 -9.55
CA CYS A 164 0.01 -5.19 -8.68
C CYS A 164 1.18 -6.14 -8.93
N LYS A 165 0.92 -7.46 -9.13
CA LYS A 165 1.97 -8.44 -9.42
C LYS A 165 2.72 -8.12 -10.71
N GLY A 166 1.98 -7.72 -11.76
CA GLY A 166 2.58 -7.33 -13.03
C GLY A 166 3.52 -6.13 -12.94
N GLN A 167 3.33 -5.26 -11.93
CA GLN A 167 4.10 -4.03 -11.75
C GLN A 167 5.25 -4.16 -10.73
N VAL A 168 5.03 -4.90 -9.64
CA VAL A 168 6.06 -5.19 -8.62
C VAL A 168 7.14 -6.12 -9.19
N GLY A 169 6.77 -7.00 -10.12
CA GLY A 169 7.64 -8.05 -10.64
C GLY A 169 7.66 -9.30 -9.76
N SER A 170 8.23 -10.38 -10.29
CA SER A 170 8.54 -11.57 -9.49
C SER A 170 9.98 -11.52 -9.00
N PRO A 171 10.31 -12.00 -7.79
CA PRO A 171 11.70 -12.13 -7.33
C PRO A 171 12.60 -12.94 -8.29
N GLU A 172 11.99 -13.80 -9.13
CA GLU A 172 12.67 -14.61 -10.14
C GLU A 172 13.11 -13.80 -11.38
N ASP A 173 12.64 -12.55 -11.54
CA ASP A 173 12.99 -11.68 -12.68
C ASP A 173 14.37 -11.00 -12.52
N GLU A 174 15.03 -11.15 -11.35
CA GLU A 174 16.38 -10.61 -11.07
C GLU A 174 17.51 -11.34 -11.84
N GLY A 175 17.19 -12.36 -12.65
CA GLY A 175 18.15 -13.19 -13.37
C GLY A 175 18.69 -12.64 -14.70
N VAL A 176 18.28 -11.45 -15.16
CA VAL A 176 18.73 -10.90 -16.46
C VAL A 176 19.35 -9.51 -16.30
N ILE A 177 20.45 -9.43 -15.56
CA ILE A 177 21.40 -8.33 -15.76
C ILE A 177 22.25 -8.67 -16.99
N ILE A 178 21.79 -8.27 -18.17
CA ILE A 178 22.68 -8.11 -19.32
C ILE A 178 23.42 -6.79 -19.10
N VAL A 179 24.62 -6.88 -18.51
CA VAL A 179 25.60 -5.79 -18.54
C VAL A 179 26.25 -5.80 -19.94
N PRO A 180 26.17 -4.72 -20.74
CA PRO A 180 27.06 -4.55 -21.89
C PRO A 180 28.51 -4.24 -21.45
#